data_AF-A0A8S3Z266-F1
#
_entry.id   AF-A0A8S3Z266-F1
#
_cell.length_a   1.000
_cell.length_b   1.000
_cell.length_c   1.000
_cell.angle_alpha   90.00
_cell.angle_beta   90.00
_cell.angle_gamma   90.00
#
_symmetry.space_group_name_H-M   'P 1'
#
loop_
_entity.id
_entity.type
_entity.pdbx_description
1 polymer ?
#
loop_
_entity_poly.entity_id
_entity_poly.type
_entity_poly.pdbx_seq_one_letter_code
_entity_poly.pdbx_strand_id
1 'polypeptide(L)'
;MADERGSWGSWVEFLLSALGSLVGLGNVWRFPYVCYRSGGGAFLIPFFVAMLVCGCPILFLETLYCQYSNLGPGKVWVICPLFK
;
A
#
# COMPACT_ATOMS: atom_id res chain seq x y z
N MET A 1 -12.20 -0.78 -31.02
CA MET A 1 -10.80 -0.90 -30.55
C MET A 1 -10.87 -1.15 -29.07
N ALA A 2 -10.59 -2.37 -28.62
CA ALA A 2 -10.41 -2.60 -27.19
C ALA A 2 -9.13 -1.86 -26.81
N ASP A 3 -9.23 -0.84 -25.95
CA ASP A 3 -8.08 -0.17 -25.37
C ASP A 3 -7.25 -1.23 -24.62
N GLU A 4 -6.16 -1.70 -25.23
CA GLU A 4 -5.24 -2.63 -24.59
C GLU A 4 -4.58 -1.91 -23.42
N ARG A 5 -4.79 -2.44 -22.21
CA ARG A 5 -4.27 -1.85 -20.97
C ARG A 5 -2.73 -1.86 -21.04
N GLY A 6 -2.10 -0.70 -20.88
CA GLY A 6 -0.64 -0.57 -20.91
C GLY A 6 0.04 -1.45 -19.85
N SER A 7 1.12 -2.14 -20.24
CA SER A 7 2.01 -2.88 -19.33
C SER A 7 3.12 -1.96 -18.82
N TRP A 8 3.63 -2.24 -17.63
CA TRP A 8 4.85 -1.62 -17.11
C TRP A 8 6.06 -2.04 -17.95
N GLY A 9 7.00 -1.11 -18.16
CA GLY A 9 8.24 -1.36 -18.92
C GLY A 9 9.25 -2.19 -18.12
N SER A 10 9.31 -1.99 -16.81
CA SER A 10 10.15 -2.78 -15.90
C SER A 10 9.50 -2.95 -14.52
N TRP A 11 9.82 -4.06 -13.84
CA TRP A 11 9.45 -4.28 -12.44
C TRP A 11 10.00 -3.17 -11.52
N VAL A 12 11.17 -2.60 -11.85
CA VAL A 12 11.79 -1.55 -11.04
C VAL A 12 10.96 -0.26 -11.10
N GLU A 13 10.45 0.08 -12.28
CA GLU A 13 9.57 1.26 -12.47
C GLU A 13 8.26 1.10 -11.70
N PHE A 14 7.70 -0.10 -11.71
CA PHE A 14 6.53 -0.44 -10.90
C PHE A 14 6.83 -0.31 -9.41
N LEU A 15 7.95 -0.87 -8.93
CA LEU A 15 8.31 -0.80 -7.52
C LEU A 15 8.55 0.65 -7.07
N LEU A 16 9.30 1.44 -7.84
CA LEU A 16 9.55 2.85 -7.50
C LEU A 16 8.26 3.66 -7.47
N SER A 17 7.35 3.42 -8.41
CA SER A 17 6.05 4.10 -8.45
C SER A 17 5.19 3.74 -7.23
N ALA A 18 5.17 2.46 -6.84
CA ALA A 18 4.47 1.98 -5.67
C ALA A 18 5.08 2.51 -4.35
N LEU A 19 6.41 2.53 -4.24
CA LEU A 19 7.08 3.11 -3.07
C LEU A 19 6.85 4.63 -2.99
N GLY A 20 6.83 5.32 -4.13
CA GLY A 20 6.53 6.75 -4.22
C GLY A 20 5.11 7.09 -3.75
N SER A 21 4.12 6.22 -3.99
CA SER A 21 2.76 6.42 -3.48
C SER A 21 2.61 6.09 -1.99
N LEU A 22 3.43 5.18 -1.46
CA LEU A 22 3.43 4.79 -0.05
C LEU A 22 4.14 5.81 0.86
N VAL A 23 5.19 6.48 0.37
CA VAL A 23 5.95 7.48 1.13
C VAL A 23 5.31 8.86 0.96
N GLY A 24 4.42 9.21 1.88
CA GLY A 24 3.77 10.53 1.92
C GLY A 24 4.41 11.52 2.89
N LEU A 25 4.07 12.81 2.71
CA LEU A 25 4.40 13.91 3.64
C LEU A 25 4.05 13.60 5.11
N GLY A 26 3.00 12.81 5.34
CA GLY A 26 2.61 12.34 6.67
C GLY A 26 3.67 11.51 7.40
N ASN A 27 4.50 10.74 6.69
CA ASN A 27 5.58 9.96 7.30
C ASN A 27 6.73 10.86 7.81
N VAL A 28 6.89 12.06 7.26
CA VAL A 28 8.01 12.94 7.62
C VAL A 28 7.75 13.70 8.92
N TRP A 29 6.53 14.16 9.17
CA TRP A 29 6.22 14.96 10.37
C TRP A 29 5.35 14.24 11.42
N ARG A 30 4.41 13.37 11.00
CA ARG A 30 3.45 12.77 11.94
C ARG A 30 4.07 11.60 12.67
N PHE A 31 4.89 10.82 11.97
CA PHE A 31 5.66 9.74 12.57
C PHE A 31 6.58 10.21 13.71
N PRO A 32 7.48 11.20 13.53
CA PRO A 32 8.34 11.65 14.62
C PRO A 32 7.57 12.28 15.77
N TYR A 33 6.49 13.02 15.48
CA TYR A 33 5.64 13.61 16.52
C TYR A 33 4.97 12.54 17.40
N VAL A 34 4.40 11.49 16.80
CA VAL A 34 3.74 10.41 17.53
C VAL A 34 4.75 9.54 18.27
N CYS A 35 5.92 9.26 17.68
CA CYS A 35 7.01 8.55 18.35
C CYS A 35 7.45 9.32 19.60
N TYR A 36 7.69 10.63 19.48
CA TYR A 36 8.13 11.45 20.61
C TYR A 36 7.12 11.46 21.77
N ARG A 37 5.83 11.62 21.46
CA ARG A 37 4.76 11.64 22.48
C ARG A 37 4.50 10.27 23.13
N SER A 38 4.77 9.17 22.42
CA SER A 38 4.43 7.80 22.85
C SER A 38 5.59 7.04 23.48
N GLY A 39 6.56 7.75 24.07
CA GLY A 39 7.73 7.13 24.72
C GLY A 39 8.97 7.00 23.84
N GLY A 40 9.08 7.80 22.77
CA GLY A 40 10.25 7.89 21.91
C GLY A 40 10.56 6.57 21.21
N GLY A 41 11.74 6.02 21.47
CA GLY A 41 12.22 4.78 20.86
C GLY A 41 11.42 3.53 21.25
N ALA A 42 10.74 3.52 22.40
CA ALA A 42 9.93 2.37 22.82
C ALA A 42 8.71 2.15 21.91
N PHE A 43 8.21 3.21 21.26
CA PHE A 43 7.11 3.14 20.30
C PHE A 43 7.48 2.40 19.00
N LEU A 44 8.78 2.29 18.68
CA LEU A 44 9.24 1.58 17.48
C LEU A 44 8.93 0.08 17.53
N ILE A 45 8.95 -0.53 18.72
CA ILE A 45 8.72 -1.96 18.90
C ILE A 45 7.30 -2.36 18.45
N PRO A 46 6.21 -1.82 19.02
CA PRO A 46 4.85 -2.12 18.55
C PRO A 46 4.62 -1.62 17.13
N PHE A 47 5.27 -0.55 16.69
CA PHE A 47 5.18 -0.05 15.32
C PHE A 47 5.68 -1.07 14.30
N PHE A 48 6.89 -1.62 14.48
CA PHE A 48 7.42 -2.63 13.58
C PHE A 48 6.61 -3.93 13.62
N VAL A 49 6.14 -4.34 14.79
CA VAL A 49 5.27 -5.52 14.91
C VAL A 49 3.97 -5.31 14.13
N ALA A 50 3.30 -4.16 14.30
CA ALA A 50 2.07 -3.85 13.56
C ALA A 50 2.34 -3.69 12.05
N MET A 51 3.50 -3.14 11.67
CA MET A 51 3.90 -3.02 10.27
C MET A 51 4.10 -4.39 9.62
N LEU A 52 4.74 -5.33 10.31
CA LEU A 52 4.96 -6.68 9.79
C LEU A 52 3.68 -7.53 9.79
N VAL A 53 2.85 -7.43 10.83
CA VAL A 53 1.64 -8.26 11.00
C VAL A 53 0.44 -7.72 10.21
N CYS A 54 0.32 -6.41 10.04
CA CYS A 54 -0.79 -5.80 9.33
C CYS A 54 -0.34 -5.10 8.04
N GLY A 55 0.69 -4.25 8.11
CA GLY A 55 1.15 -3.47 6.95
C GLY A 55 1.60 -4.33 5.77
N CYS A 56 2.57 -5.22 5.99
CA CYS A 56 3.08 -6.12 4.95
C CYS A 56 2.00 -7.01 4.31
N PRO A 57 1.15 -7.73 5.08
CA PRO A 57 0.15 -8.60 4.46
C PRO A 57 -0.95 -7.83 3.74
N ILE A 58 -1.37 -6.66 4.23
CA ILE A 58 -2.36 -5.83 3.54
C ILE A 58 -1.80 -5.34 2.20
N LEU A 59 -0.57 -4.82 2.18
CA LEU A 59 0.09 -4.37 0.95
C LEU A 59 0.26 -5.52 -0.06
N PHE A 60 0.65 -6.70 0.42
CA PHE A 60 0.81 -7.88 -0.42
C PHE A 60 -0.53 -8.34 -1.00
N LEU A 61 -1.58 -8.41 -0.17
CA LEU A 61 -2.92 -8.80 -0.59
C LEU A 61 -3.48 -7.81 -1.62
N GLU A 62 -3.36 -6.51 -1.38
CA GLU A 62 -3.83 -5.48 -2.31
C GLU A 62 -3.08 -5.55 -3.64
N THR A 63 -1.75 -5.71 -3.60
CA THR A 63 -0.94 -5.77 -4.83
C THR A 63 -1.25 -7.02 -5.65
N LEU A 64 -1.28 -8.21 -5.02
CA LEU A 64 -1.61 -9.47 -5.69
C LEU A 64 -3.02 -9.44 -6.27
N TYR A 65 -3.98 -8.97 -5.49
CA TYR A 65 -5.37 -8.96 -5.90
C TYR A 65 -5.61 -7.99 -7.07
N CYS A 66 -4.98 -6.80 -7.04
CA CYS A 66 -5.02 -5.85 -8.14
C CYS A 66 -4.36 -6.41 -9.41
N GLN A 67 -3.24 -7.12 -9.28
CA GLN A 67 -2.56 -7.76 -10.41
C GLN A 67 -3.38 -8.93 -10.99
N TYR A 68 -4.01 -9.76 -10.16
CA TYR A 68 -4.87 -10.85 -10.62
C TYR A 68 -6.12 -10.31 -11.33
N SER A 69 -6.77 -9.32 -10.71
CA SER A 69 -8.03 -8.80 -11.21
C SER A 69 -7.87 -8.00 -12.49
N ASN A 70 -6.72 -7.33 -12.72
CA ASN A 70 -6.48 -6.44 -13.86
C ASN A 70 -7.59 -5.38 -14.07
N LEU A 71 -8.36 -5.08 -13.02
CA LEU A 71 -9.46 -4.14 -13.02
C LEU A 71 -9.05 -2.85 -12.31
N GLY A 72 -9.74 -1.75 -12.62
CA GLY A 72 -9.59 -0.50 -11.87
C GLY A 72 -10.29 -0.56 -10.50
N PRO A 73 -9.99 0.37 -9.58
CA PRO A 73 -10.49 0.35 -8.21
C PRO A 73 -12.04 0.35 -8.11
N GLY A 74 -12.76 0.95 -9.06
CA GLY A 74 -14.24 0.90 -9.08
C GLY A 74 -14.84 -0.40 -9.64
N LYS A 75 -14.07 -1.18 -10.40
CA LYS A 75 -14.53 -2.47 -10.97
C LYS A 75 -14.01 -3.67 -10.18
N VAL A 76 -13.05 -3.48 -9.26
CA VAL A 76 -12.44 -4.56 -8.48
C VAL A 76 -13.45 -5.23 -7.53
N TRP A 77 -14.49 -4.51 -7.08
CA TRP A 77 -15.53 -5.01 -6.16
C TRP A 77 -16.46 -6.10 -6.72
N VAL A 78 -16.14 -6.71 -7.86
CA VAL A 78 -16.87 -7.87 -8.40
C VAL A 78 -16.81 -9.08 -7.44
N ILE A 79 -15.80 -9.18 -6.58
CA ILE A 79 -15.74 -10.21 -5.53
C ILE A 79 -16.88 -10.05 -4.51
N CYS A 80 -17.25 -8.82 -4.16
CA CYS A 80 -18.30 -8.53 -3.19
C CYS A 80 -19.21 -7.43 -3.75
N PRO A 81 -20.26 -7.76 -4.51
CA PRO A 81 -21.14 -6.77 -5.13
C PRO A 81 -21.89 -5.89 -4.13
N LEU A 82 -21.89 -6.25 -2.84
CA LEU A 82 -22.43 -5.44 -1.75
C LEU A 82 -21.62 -4.15 -1.49
N PHE A 83 -20.31 -4.16 -1.80
CA PHE A 83 -19.41 -3.01 -1.61
C PHE A 83 -19.12 -2.25 -2.90
N LYS A 84 -19.92 -2.50 -3.96
CA LYS A 84 -19.78 -1.86 -5.26
C LYS A 84 -20.39 -0.46 -5.30
#